data_AF-A0A7L4HU55-F1
#
_entry.id   AF-A0A7L4HU55-F1
#
_cell.length_a   1.000
_cell.length_b   1.000
_cell.length_c   1.000
_cell.angle_alpha   90.00
_cell.angle_beta   90.00
_cell.angle_gamma   90.00
#
_symmetry.space_group_name_H-M   'P 1'
#
loop_
_entity.id
_entity.type
_entity.pdbx_description
1 polymer ?
#
loop_
_entity_poly.entity_id
_entity_poly.type
_entity_poly.pdbx_seq_one_letter_code
_entity_poly.pdbx_strand_id
1 'polypeptide(L)'
;VLYLFCAALTEHKILFLSSSYQRLTDACRALLALMFPLKYSFTYVPILPAQLLEVLSTPTPFIIGVHSIFQSETQELLDVVIADLDGGTVNVPECVHISLLPEPLLQQTREALSMVLDPELEVADLAFPPSTISASSLKMQDKEIRAVFLRLFAQLLQGYRWCLHIIRIHPEPVIRFHKVR
;
A
#
# COMPACT_ATOMS: atom_id res chain seq x y z
N VAL A 1 -4.27 1.10 6.04
CA VAL A 1 -3.36 1.47 4.91
C VAL A 1 -2.05 0.69 4.94
N LEU A 2 -1.17 0.85 5.94
CA LEU A 2 0.14 0.18 5.98
C LEU A 2 0.08 -1.35 5.81
N TYR A 3 -0.96 -1.98 6.38
CA TYR A 3 -1.18 -3.41 6.24
C TYR A 3 -1.43 -3.83 4.78
N LEU A 4 -2.33 -3.14 4.08
CA LEU A 4 -2.61 -3.36 2.64
C LEU A 4 -1.40 -3.05 1.77
N PHE A 5 -0.62 -2.03 2.15
CA PHE A 5 0.65 -1.73 1.49
C PHE A 5 1.64 -2.90 1.62
N CYS A 6 1.82 -3.45 2.83
CA CYS A 6 2.66 -4.64 3.04
C CYS A 6 2.11 -5.83 2.26
N ALA A 7 0.79 -6.04 2.28
CA ALA A 7 0.14 -7.10 1.52
C ALA A 7 0.44 -7.02 0.02
N ALA A 8 0.46 -5.81 -0.54
CA ALA A 8 0.77 -5.59 -1.95
C ALA A 8 2.26 -5.82 -2.26
N LEU A 9 3.16 -5.44 -1.34
CA LEU A 9 4.59 -5.67 -1.47
C LEU A 9 4.98 -7.15 -1.35
N THR A 10 4.24 -7.92 -0.56
CA THR A 10 4.42 -9.36 -0.42
C THR A 10 3.52 -10.16 -1.36
N GLU A 11 2.98 -9.50 -2.39
CA GLU A 11 2.29 -10.14 -3.52
C GLU A 11 1.05 -10.97 -3.09
N HIS A 12 0.27 -10.51 -2.12
CA HIS A 12 -1.01 -11.15 -1.79
C HIS A 12 -2.15 -10.70 -2.71
N LYS A 13 -3.24 -11.48 -2.70
CA LYS A 13 -4.53 -11.11 -3.29
C LYS A 13 -5.24 -10.11 -2.39
N ILE A 14 -5.54 -8.93 -2.93
CA ILE A 14 -6.21 -7.85 -2.21
C ILE A 14 -7.52 -7.52 -2.91
N LEU A 15 -8.61 -7.61 -2.16
CA LEU A 15 -9.95 -7.24 -2.60
C LEU A 15 -10.42 -6.02 -1.82
N PHE A 16 -10.80 -4.96 -2.52
CA PHE A 16 -11.52 -3.83 -1.95
C PHE A 16 -13.03 -4.07 -2.13
N LEU A 17 -13.79 -3.93 -1.06
CA LEU A 17 -15.24 -4.08 -1.06
C LEU A 17 -15.89 -2.73 -0.74
N SER A 18 -16.87 -2.29 -1.54
CA SER A 18 -17.62 -1.06 -1.28
C SER A 18 -18.89 -1.00 -2.12
N SER A 19 -19.91 -0.31 -1.63
CA SER A 19 -21.09 0.12 -2.40
C SER A 19 -20.79 1.28 -3.36
N SER A 20 -19.62 1.94 -3.24
CA SER A 20 -19.23 3.07 -4.09
C SER A 20 -18.13 2.66 -5.08
N TYR A 21 -18.46 2.64 -6.36
CA TYR A 21 -17.48 2.41 -7.44
C TYR A 21 -16.34 3.43 -7.46
N GLN A 22 -16.62 4.67 -7.04
CA GLN A 22 -15.60 5.70 -6.90
C GLN A 22 -14.61 5.34 -5.79
N ARG A 23 -15.09 4.94 -4.60
CA ARG A 23 -14.21 4.49 -3.50
C ARG A 23 -13.36 3.30 -3.90
N LEU A 24 -13.92 2.33 -4.62
CA LEU A 24 -13.17 1.18 -5.14
C LEU A 24 -12.02 1.63 -6.05
N THR A 25 -12.33 2.49 -7.02
CA THR A 25 -11.34 2.99 -7.98
C THR A 25 -10.25 3.80 -7.28
N ASP A 26 -10.64 4.71 -6.40
CA ASP A 26 -9.72 5.58 -5.68
C ASP A 26 -8.84 4.79 -4.71
N ALA A 27 -9.38 3.82 -3.98
CA ALA A 27 -8.60 2.98 -3.06
C ALA A 27 -7.58 2.09 -3.79
N CYS A 28 -7.99 1.44 -4.88
CA CYS A 28 -7.11 0.64 -5.72
C CYS A 28 -5.97 1.50 -6.29
N ARG A 29 -6.31 2.68 -6.83
CA ARG A 29 -5.33 3.61 -7.40
C ARG A 29 -4.40 4.19 -6.33
N ALA A 30 -4.93 4.52 -5.16
CA ALA A 30 -4.16 5.03 -4.04
C ALA A 30 -3.13 3.99 -3.60
N LEU A 31 -3.52 2.73 -3.42
CA LEU A 31 -2.59 1.65 -3.05
C LEU A 31 -1.44 1.54 -4.07
N LEU A 32 -1.73 1.56 -5.37
CA LEU A 32 -0.69 1.58 -6.40
C LEU A 32 0.21 2.82 -6.33
N ALA A 33 -0.35 3.99 -6.08
CA ALA A 33 0.42 5.24 -5.98
C ALA A 33 1.39 5.21 -4.78
N LEU A 34 0.99 4.59 -3.68
CA LEU A 34 1.85 4.41 -2.50
C LEU A 34 3.01 3.45 -2.76
N MET A 35 2.92 2.56 -3.77
CA MET A 35 3.99 1.62 -4.14
C MET A 35 5.12 2.26 -4.95
N PHE A 36 5.02 3.53 -5.37
CA PHE A 36 6.11 4.21 -6.06
C PHE A 36 7.39 4.20 -5.19
N PRO A 37 8.56 3.77 -5.72
CA PRO A 37 8.91 3.68 -7.14
C PRO A 37 8.68 2.31 -7.80
N LEU A 38 8.16 1.32 -7.07
CA LEU A 38 7.85 0.01 -7.64
C LEU A 38 6.60 0.08 -8.53
N LYS A 39 6.58 -0.76 -9.57
CA LYS A 39 5.43 -0.93 -10.45
C LYS A 39 4.76 -2.25 -10.14
N TYR A 40 3.47 -2.19 -9.80
CA TYR A 40 2.66 -3.38 -9.69
C TYR A 40 2.53 -4.05 -11.06
N SER A 41 2.76 -5.36 -11.11
CA SER A 41 2.87 -6.11 -12.37
C SER A 41 1.86 -7.26 -12.50
N PHE A 42 0.97 -7.42 -11.52
CA PHE A 42 -0.05 -8.46 -11.52
C PHE A 42 -1.43 -7.90 -11.93
N THR A 43 -2.47 -8.72 -11.80
CA THR A 43 -3.84 -8.39 -12.17
C THR A 43 -4.36 -7.19 -11.37
N TYR A 44 -4.77 -6.14 -12.08
CA TYR A 44 -5.34 -4.93 -11.51
C TYR A 44 -6.71 -4.65 -12.14
N VAL A 45 -7.78 -4.81 -11.36
CA VAL A 45 -9.17 -4.62 -11.82
C VAL A 45 -9.95 -3.80 -10.78
N PRO A 46 -9.90 -2.46 -10.82
CA PRO A 46 -10.46 -1.60 -9.78
C PRO A 46 -11.99 -1.70 -9.64
N ILE A 47 -12.68 -2.20 -10.67
CA ILE A 47 -14.10 -2.56 -10.62
C ILE A 47 -14.26 -3.88 -11.39
N LEU A 48 -14.54 -4.97 -10.69
CA LEU A 48 -14.80 -6.28 -11.28
C LEU A 48 -16.29 -6.41 -11.67
N PRO A 49 -16.61 -6.69 -12.95
CA PRO A 49 -17.96 -7.04 -13.36
C PRO A 49 -18.43 -8.36 -12.72
N ALA A 50 -19.73 -8.46 -12.45
CA ALA A 50 -20.34 -9.64 -11.81
C ALA A 50 -20.05 -10.95 -12.56
N GLN A 51 -20.01 -10.90 -13.89
CA GLN A 51 -19.77 -12.06 -14.75
C GLN A 51 -18.36 -12.64 -14.60
N LEU A 52 -17.44 -11.91 -13.98
CA LEU A 52 -16.04 -12.30 -13.80
C LEU A 52 -15.67 -12.60 -12.35
N LEU A 53 -16.64 -12.83 -11.47
CA LEU A 53 -16.38 -13.17 -10.06
C LEU A 53 -15.48 -14.41 -9.89
N GLU A 54 -15.51 -15.34 -10.85
CA GLU A 54 -14.60 -16.50 -10.86
C GLU A 54 -13.11 -16.13 -10.85
N VAL A 55 -12.75 -14.93 -11.34
CA VAL A 55 -11.36 -14.43 -11.34
C VAL A 55 -10.80 -14.30 -9.91
N LEU A 56 -11.67 -14.14 -8.90
CA LEU A 56 -11.27 -14.05 -7.50
C LEU A 56 -10.63 -15.35 -6.98
N SER A 57 -10.91 -16.49 -7.64
CA SER A 57 -10.33 -17.80 -7.30
C SER A 57 -8.99 -18.07 -8.00
N THR A 58 -8.49 -17.13 -8.82
CA THR A 58 -7.20 -17.32 -9.52
C THR A 58 -6.04 -17.47 -8.54
N PRO A 59 -5.01 -18.29 -8.82
CA PRO A 59 -3.90 -18.51 -7.89
C PRO A 59 -2.90 -17.34 -7.87
N THR A 60 -2.99 -16.42 -8.83
CA THR A 60 -2.06 -15.30 -8.98
C THR A 60 -2.46 -14.12 -8.07
N PRO A 61 -1.48 -13.32 -7.62
CA PRO A 61 -1.77 -12.07 -6.90
C PRO A 61 -2.66 -11.14 -7.71
N PHE A 62 -3.49 -10.35 -7.03
CA PHE A 62 -4.31 -9.33 -7.68
C PHE A 62 -4.64 -8.17 -6.73
N ILE A 63 -5.00 -7.03 -7.31
CA ILE A 63 -5.71 -5.93 -6.64
C ILE A 63 -7.02 -5.72 -7.39
N ILE A 64 -8.14 -6.02 -6.74
CA ILE A 64 -9.47 -6.01 -7.35
C ILE A 64 -10.46 -5.23 -6.48
N GLY A 65 -11.33 -4.43 -7.08
CA GLY A 65 -12.48 -3.84 -6.40
C GLY A 65 -13.78 -4.55 -6.76
N VAL A 66 -14.59 -4.88 -5.75
CA VAL A 66 -15.88 -5.57 -5.91
C VAL A 66 -16.98 -4.77 -5.22
N HIS A 67 -18.14 -4.70 -5.87
CA HIS A 67 -19.30 -4.04 -5.28
C HIS A 67 -19.82 -4.85 -4.07
N SER A 68 -20.19 -4.19 -2.97
CA SER A 68 -20.60 -4.86 -1.71
C SER A 68 -21.84 -5.75 -1.83
N ILE A 69 -22.59 -5.66 -2.93
CA ILE A 69 -23.69 -6.60 -3.24
C ILE A 69 -23.22 -8.06 -3.33
N PHE A 70 -21.95 -8.31 -3.68
CA PHE A 70 -21.37 -9.65 -3.80
C PHE A 70 -20.59 -10.07 -2.54
N GLN A 71 -20.87 -9.44 -1.39
CA GLN A 71 -20.13 -9.70 -0.16
C GLN A 71 -20.18 -11.18 0.25
N SER A 72 -21.34 -11.83 0.09
CA SER A 72 -21.52 -13.27 0.39
C SER A 72 -20.51 -14.13 -0.35
N GLU A 73 -20.35 -13.91 -1.65
CA GLU A 73 -19.45 -14.64 -2.52
C GLU A 73 -17.98 -14.36 -2.16
N THR A 74 -17.67 -13.13 -1.74
CA THR A 74 -16.29 -12.79 -1.32
C THR A 74 -15.89 -13.40 0.02
N GLN A 75 -16.84 -13.68 0.92
CA GLN A 75 -16.54 -14.27 2.23
C GLN A 75 -16.09 -15.74 2.15
N GLU A 76 -16.38 -16.43 1.05
CA GLU A 76 -15.94 -17.81 0.82
C GLU A 76 -14.45 -17.90 0.40
N LEU A 77 -13.81 -16.77 0.10
CA LEU A 77 -12.42 -16.71 -0.36
C LEU A 77 -11.45 -16.90 0.82
N LEU A 78 -10.71 -18.01 0.80
CA LEU A 78 -9.83 -18.39 1.91
C LEU A 78 -8.43 -17.77 1.84
N ASP A 79 -8.02 -17.19 0.71
CA ASP A 79 -6.65 -16.67 0.52
C ASP A 79 -6.59 -15.21 0.04
N VAL A 80 -7.68 -14.47 0.25
CA VAL A 80 -7.85 -13.08 -0.19
C VAL A 80 -7.96 -12.14 1.00
N VAL A 81 -7.11 -11.11 1.03
CA VAL A 81 -7.18 -10.01 2.00
C VAL A 81 -8.32 -9.08 1.58
N ILE A 82 -9.36 -8.95 2.40
CA ILE A 82 -10.54 -8.16 2.07
C ILE A 82 -10.53 -6.85 2.86
N ALA A 83 -10.47 -5.72 2.16
CA ALA A 83 -10.62 -4.38 2.73
C ALA A 83 -12.04 -3.87 2.47
N ASP A 84 -12.90 -3.93 3.49
CA ASP A 84 -14.23 -3.32 3.45
C ASP A 84 -14.13 -1.82 3.70
N LEU A 85 -14.32 -1.03 2.64
CA LEU A 85 -14.25 0.42 2.67
C LEU A 85 -15.51 1.07 3.26
N ASP A 86 -16.62 0.34 3.32
CA ASP A 86 -17.87 0.84 3.90
C ASP A 86 -17.88 0.63 5.41
N GLY A 87 -17.42 -0.54 5.86
CA GLY A 87 -17.26 -0.87 7.28
C GLY A 87 -15.95 -0.40 7.91
N GLY A 88 -14.96 0.00 7.10
CA GLY A 88 -13.65 0.44 7.58
C GLY A 88 -12.79 -0.68 8.18
N THR A 89 -12.96 -1.92 7.70
CA THR A 89 -12.28 -3.10 8.24
C THR A 89 -11.35 -3.76 7.22
N VAL A 90 -10.37 -4.50 7.71
CA VAL A 90 -9.51 -5.36 6.88
C VAL A 90 -9.56 -6.76 7.46
N ASN A 91 -10.12 -7.70 6.70
CA ASN A 91 -10.16 -9.12 7.02
C ASN A 91 -8.99 -9.84 6.35
N VAL A 92 -8.27 -10.64 7.13
CA VAL A 92 -7.11 -11.41 6.67
C VAL A 92 -7.40 -12.86 7.00
N PRO A 93 -7.48 -13.74 6.01
CA PRO A 93 -7.72 -15.16 6.28
C PRO A 93 -6.58 -15.77 7.10
N GLU A 94 -6.89 -16.75 7.94
CA GLU A 94 -5.93 -17.38 8.86
C GLU A 94 -4.71 -18.00 8.16
N CYS A 95 -4.89 -18.50 6.93
CA CYS A 95 -3.79 -19.08 6.15
C CYS A 95 -2.93 -18.05 5.41
N VAL A 96 -3.26 -16.75 5.49
CA VAL A 96 -2.50 -15.67 4.88
C VAL A 96 -1.60 -15.01 5.92
N HIS A 97 -0.29 -15.17 5.76
CA HIS A 97 0.69 -14.47 6.58
C HIS A 97 1.29 -13.29 5.82
N ILE A 98 1.05 -12.07 6.30
CA ILE A 98 1.60 -10.84 5.71
C ILE A 98 2.78 -10.37 6.54
N SER A 99 3.96 -10.37 5.92
CA SER A 99 5.16 -9.81 6.55
C SER A 99 5.07 -8.29 6.60
N LEU A 100 5.00 -7.75 7.81
CA LEU A 100 4.99 -6.31 8.03
C LEU A 100 6.39 -5.70 7.86
N LEU A 101 6.43 -4.38 7.75
CA LEU A 101 7.68 -3.62 7.77
C LEU A 101 8.46 -3.91 9.07
N PRO A 102 9.79 -4.06 9.00
CA PRO A 102 10.60 -4.26 10.19
C PRO A 102 10.62 -3.00 11.07
N GLU A 103 10.80 -3.17 12.38
CA GLU A 103 11.09 -2.04 13.26
C GLU A 103 12.55 -1.57 13.09
N PRO A 104 12.84 -0.26 13.23
CA PRO A 104 11.95 0.83 13.66
C PRO A 104 11.14 1.49 12.52
N LEU A 105 11.25 0.95 11.30
CA LEU A 105 10.73 1.59 10.09
C LEU A 105 9.20 1.64 10.08
N LEU A 106 8.53 0.61 10.60
CA LEU A 106 7.08 0.57 10.76
C LEU A 106 6.60 1.71 11.66
N GLN A 107 7.18 1.84 12.86
CA GLN A 107 6.79 2.87 13.81
C GLN A 107 7.04 4.28 13.27
N GLN A 108 8.23 4.54 12.70
CA GLN A 108 8.55 5.84 12.10
C GLN A 108 7.59 6.23 10.97
N THR A 109 7.21 5.27 10.13
CA THR A 109 6.26 5.51 9.04
C THR A 109 4.87 5.81 9.59
N ARG A 110 4.43 5.07 10.63
CA ARG A 110 3.14 5.30 11.29
C ARG A 110 3.06 6.70 11.90
N GLU A 111 4.08 7.09 12.68
CA GLU A 111 4.17 8.42 13.29
C GLU A 111 4.15 9.52 12.22
N ALA A 112 4.97 9.40 11.17
CA ALA A 112 4.99 10.37 10.10
C ALA A 112 3.64 10.50 9.38
N LEU A 113 2.90 9.40 9.18
CA LEU A 113 1.56 9.45 8.61
C LEU A 113 0.55 10.11 9.56
N SER A 114 0.61 9.80 10.86
CA SER A 114 -0.24 10.44 11.87
C SER A 114 -0.05 11.95 11.90
N MET A 115 1.19 12.45 11.81
CA MET A 115 1.44 13.90 11.77
C MET A 115 0.90 14.59 10.51
N VAL A 116 0.80 13.87 9.38
CA VAL A 116 0.24 14.42 8.14
C VAL A 116 -1.29 14.43 8.17
N LEU A 117 -1.89 13.38 8.73
CA LEU A 117 -3.35 13.22 8.81
C LEU A 117 -3.96 14.08 9.92
N ASP A 118 -3.28 14.13 11.07
CA ASP A 118 -3.74 14.77 12.30
C ASP A 118 -2.63 15.71 12.84
N PRO A 119 -2.37 16.85 12.17
CA PRO A 119 -1.27 17.76 12.54
C PRO A 119 -1.43 18.35 13.95
N GLU A 120 -2.64 18.35 14.50
CA GLU A 120 -2.93 18.80 15.86
C GLU A 120 -2.24 17.94 16.93
N LEU A 121 -1.87 16.69 16.60
CA LEU A 121 -1.13 15.81 17.50
C LEU A 121 0.25 16.38 17.88
N GLU A 122 0.83 17.28 17.08
CA GLU A 122 2.13 17.92 17.39
C GLU A 122 2.10 18.71 18.70
N VAL A 123 0.95 19.31 19.01
CA VAL A 123 0.78 20.19 20.16
C VAL A 123 -0.21 19.62 21.18
N ALA A 124 -0.60 18.35 21.04
CA ALA A 124 -1.59 17.73 21.91
C ALA A 124 -1.18 17.73 23.40
N ASP A 125 0.13 17.73 23.68
CA ASP A 125 0.68 17.78 25.04
C ASP A 125 0.85 19.21 25.58
N LEU A 126 0.65 20.25 24.76
CA LEU A 126 0.80 21.64 25.20
C LEU A 126 -0.46 22.08 25.96
N ALA A 127 -0.30 22.47 27.22
CA ALA A 127 -1.37 23.08 28.02
C ALA A 127 -1.91 24.39 27.40
N PHE A 128 -1.07 25.08 26.60
CA PHE A 128 -1.40 26.33 25.91
C PHE A 128 -0.95 26.24 24.44
N PRO A 129 -1.74 25.63 23.55
CA PRO A 129 -1.33 25.46 22.15
C PRO A 129 -1.37 26.80 21.40
N PRO A 130 -0.45 27.03 20.43
CA PRO A 130 -0.49 28.20 19.58
C PRO A 130 -1.77 28.20 18.72
N SER A 131 -2.32 29.39 18.45
CA SER A 131 -3.61 29.56 17.76
C SER A 131 -3.59 29.26 16.25
N THR A 132 -2.45 28.89 15.68
CA THR A 132 -2.25 28.75 14.24
C THR A 132 -1.80 27.34 13.87
N ILE A 133 -2.71 26.37 13.94
CA ILE A 133 -2.54 25.10 13.24
C ILE A 133 -3.39 25.20 11.97
N SER A 134 -2.74 25.46 10.83
CA SER A 134 -3.43 25.41 9.55
C SER A 134 -3.28 24.01 8.98
N ALA A 135 -4.38 23.28 8.88
CA ALA A 135 -4.41 22.04 8.12
C ALA A 135 -3.94 22.30 6.68
N SER A 136 -3.13 21.40 6.13
CA SER A 136 -2.69 21.49 4.75
C SER A 136 -3.86 21.19 3.80
N SER A 137 -3.88 21.80 2.61
CA SER A 137 -4.92 21.50 1.61
C SER A 137 -4.88 20.02 1.22
N LEU A 138 -6.00 19.43 0.80
CA LEU A 138 -6.07 18.02 0.36
C LEU A 138 -5.00 17.66 -0.69
N LYS A 139 -4.71 18.58 -1.63
CA LYS A 139 -3.66 18.39 -2.64
C LYS A 139 -2.25 18.33 -2.06
N MET A 140 -2.03 19.02 -0.95
CA MET A 140 -0.75 19.03 -0.24
C MET A 140 -0.63 17.78 0.64
N GLN A 141 -1.68 17.43 1.40
CA GLN A 141 -1.74 16.20 2.19
C GLN A 141 -1.43 14.96 1.34
N ASP A 142 -2.02 14.88 0.15
CA ASP A 142 -1.78 13.81 -0.80
C ASP A 142 -0.29 13.73 -1.25
N LYS A 143 0.41 14.87 -1.38
CA LYS A 143 1.86 14.89 -1.63
C LYS A 143 2.67 14.48 -0.40
N GLU A 144 2.28 14.94 0.77
CA GLU A 144 2.93 14.64 2.05
C GLU A 144 2.86 13.14 2.37
N ILE A 145 1.67 12.53 2.24
CA ILE A 145 1.47 11.08 2.38
C ILE A 145 2.40 10.32 1.42
N ARG A 146 2.40 10.66 0.12
CA ARG A 146 3.30 10.01 -0.84
C ARG A 146 4.78 10.21 -0.52
N ALA A 147 5.16 11.37 0.00
CA ALA A 147 6.54 11.63 0.41
C ALA A 147 6.96 10.73 1.57
N VAL A 148 6.06 10.43 2.51
CA VAL A 148 6.31 9.44 3.59
C VAL A 148 6.61 8.07 3.00
N PHE A 149 5.80 7.57 2.06
CA PHE A 149 6.04 6.27 1.41
C PHE A 149 7.30 6.25 0.54
N LEU A 150 7.63 7.36 -0.15
CA LEU A 150 8.86 7.47 -0.91
C LEU A 150 10.10 7.41 0.01
N ARG A 151 10.05 8.07 1.16
CA ARG A 151 11.11 7.98 2.19
C ARG A 151 11.22 6.56 2.74
N LEU A 152 10.10 5.91 3.02
CA LEU A 152 10.04 4.51 3.44
C LEU A 152 10.77 3.61 2.43
N PHE A 153 10.51 3.73 1.12
CA PHE A 153 11.24 2.96 0.12
C PHE A 153 12.74 3.27 0.06
N ALA A 154 13.11 4.55 0.21
CA ALA A 154 14.52 4.93 0.24
C ALA A 154 15.26 4.28 1.42
N GLN A 155 14.59 4.12 2.57
CA GLN A 155 15.11 3.41 3.74
C GLN A 155 15.09 1.89 3.56
N LEU A 156 13.98 1.33 3.05
CA LEU A 156 13.82 -0.11 2.85
C LEU A 156 14.84 -0.67 1.85
N LEU A 157 15.10 0.09 0.79
CA LEU A 157 16.09 -0.26 -0.24
C LEU A 157 17.47 0.32 0.07
N GLN A 158 17.69 0.89 1.27
CA GLN A 158 18.98 1.46 1.62
C GLN A 158 20.07 0.39 1.48
N GLY A 159 21.11 0.72 0.74
CA GLY A 159 22.22 -0.18 0.50
C GLY A 159 22.08 -1.09 -0.74
N TYR A 160 20.97 -1.07 -1.47
CA TYR A 160 20.83 -1.87 -2.70
C TYR A 160 21.96 -1.63 -3.72
N ARG A 161 22.57 -0.44 -3.71
CA ARG A 161 23.70 -0.08 -4.58
C ARG A 161 24.95 -0.92 -4.30
N TRP A 162 25.12 -1.43 -3.08
CA TRP A 162 26.22 -2.36 -2.73
C TRP A 162 26.05 -3.73 -3.41
N CYS A 163 24.84 -4.06 -3.82
CA CYS A 163 24.51 -5.25 -4.59
C CYS A 163 24.73 -5.04 -6.11
N LEU A 164 25.09 -3.84 -6.57
CA LEU A 164 25.35 -3.56 -7.98
C LEU A 164 26.82 -3.87 -8.33
N HIS A 165 27.01 -4.69 -9.36
CA HIS A 165 28.32 -4.98 -9.94
C HIS A 165 28.42 -4.32 -11.32
N ILE A 166 29.43 -3.47 -11.50
CA ILE A 166 29.66 -2.72 -12.74
C ILE A 166 30.80 -3.39 -13.51
N ILE A 167 30.49 -3.95 -14.67
CA ILE A 167 31.43 -4.61 -15.56
C ILE A 167 31.83 -3.61 -16.66
N ARG A 168 33.10 -3.20 -16.67
CA ARG A 168 33.65 -2.16 -17.57
C ARG A 168 34.51 -2.69 -18.72
N ILE A 169 34.43 -3.98 -19.03
CA ILE A 169 35.20 -4.60 -20.13
C ILE A 169 34.58 -4.38 -21.52
N HIS A 170 33.38 -3.79 -21.58
CA HIS A 170 32.67 -3.45 -22.81
C HIS A 170 32.67 -1.92 -23.02
N PRO A 171 32.52 -1.42 -24.27
CA PRO A 171 32.42 0.02 -24.55
C PRO A 171 31.31 0.71 -23.73
N GLU A 172 30.20 0.00 -23.50
CA GLU A 172 29.15 0.41 -22.58
C GLU A 172 29.22 -0.40 -21.29
N PRO A 173 29.25 0.24 -20.10
CA PRO A 173 29.33 -0.47 -18.84
C PRO A 173 28.06 -1.29 -18.60
N VAL A 174 28.23 -2.58 -18.28
CA VAL A 174 27.12 -3.47 -17.95
C VAL A 174 26.93 -3.51 -16.44
N ILE A 175 25.72 -3.20 -15.97
CA ILE A 175 25.37 -3.23 -14.54
C ILE A 175 24.57 -4.50 -14.25
N ARG A 176 25.01 -5.29 -13.27
CA ARG A 176 24.30 -6.49 -12.78
C ARG A 176 23.96 -6.35 -11.31
N PHE A 177 22.81 -6.90 -10.90
CA PHE A 177 22.40 -6.97 -9.49
C PHE A 177 22.75 -8.35 -8.92
N HIS A 178 23.47 -8.40 -7.80
CA HIS A 178 23.88 -9.60 -7.09
C HIS A 178 23.04 -9.79 -5.82
N LYS A 179 22.15 -10.78 -5.80
CA LYS A 179 21.18 -11.02 -4.72
C LYS A 179 21.79 -11.51 -3.39
N VAL A 180 23.05 -11.94 -3.37
CA VAL A 180 23.68 -12.72 -2.26
C VAL A 180 24.67 -11.88 -1.44
N ARG A 181 24.53 -10.56 -1.40
CA ARG A 181 25.35 -9.67 -0.57
C ARG A 181 24.50 -8.84 0.35
#